data_AF-A0A4Y2UQN6-F1
#
_entry.id   AF-A0A4Y2UQN6-F1
#
_cell.length_a   1.000
_cell.length_b   1.000
_cell.length_c   1.000
_cell.angle_alpha   90.00
_cell.angle_beta   90.00
_cell.angle_gamma   90.00
#
_symmetry.space_group_name_H-M   'P 1'
#
loop_
_entity.id
_entity.type
_entity.pdbx_description
1 polymer ?
#
loop_
_entity_poly.entity_id
_entity_poly.type
_entity_poly.pdbx_seq_one_letter_code
_entity_poly.pdbx_strand_id
1 'polypeptide(L)'
;MYDTDIPSVRIDFGRDGINLIKPKSIQFPALRNYGTIERTQLPLILCWACTVHKMQGCTVDHAVVYLGSALFAKGQAYVALSRVRSLDGLRIEELDCSKLTGKTPCNEDAMKEMERMRQLGPPAP
;
A
#
# COMPACT_ATOMS: atom_id res chain seq x y z
N MET A 1 8.58 -31.46 -18.14
CA MET A 1 7.34 -32.03 -17.58
C MET A 1 6.71 -31.08 -16.55
N TYR A 2 6.51 -29.78 -16.87
CA TYR A 2 5.75 -28.80 -16.06
C TYR A 2 5.22 -27.63 -16.94
N ASP A 3 5.11 -27.85 -18.25
CA ASP A 3 4.91 -26.76 -19.23
C ASP A 3 3.44 -26.26 -19.26
N THR A 4 2.62 -26.65 -18.28
CA THR A 4 1.15 -26.43 -18.29
C THR A 4 0.55 -26.24 -16.90
N ASP A 5 1.32 -25.92 -15.86
CA ASP A 5 0.78 -25.92 -14.48
C ASP A 5 0.10 -24.61 -14.06
N ILE A 6 0.32 -23.50 -14.77
CA ILE A 6 -0.28 -22.22 -14.40
C ILE A 6 -1.37 -21.84 -15.40
N PRO A 7 -2.66 -21.97 -15.05
CA PRO A 7 -3.75 -21.66 -15.96
C PRO A 7 -3.84 -20.16 -16.23
N SER A 8 -4.31 -19.80 -17.42
CA SER A 8 -4.73 -18.42 -17.70
C SER A 8 -6.06 -18.14 -17.03
N VAL A 9 -6.25 -16.93 -16.52
CA VAL A 9 -7.47 -16.51 -15.81
C VAL A 9 -8.15 -15.37 -16.54
N ARG A 10 -9.48 -15.35 -16.54
CA ARG A 10 -10.28 -14.22 -17.02
C ARG A 10 -10.67 -13.36 -15.84
N ILE A 11 -10.39 -12.07 -15.91
CA ILE A 11 -10.72 -11.10 -14.86
C ILE A 11 -11.58 -10.01 -15.47
N ASP A 12 -12.70 -9.72 -14.82
CA ASP A 12 -13.52 -8.57 -15.14
C ASP A 12 -13.00 -7.35 -14.36
N PHE A 13 -12.50 -6.35 -15.07
CA PHE A 13 -12.03 -5.09 -14.49
C PHE A 13 -13.15 -4.03 -14.44
N GLY A 14 -14.40 -4.42 -14.66
CA GLY A 14 -15.56 -3.55 -14.63
C GLY A 14 -15.60 -2.64 -15.86
N ARG A 15 -14.96 -1.47 -15.78
CA ARG A 15 -14.96 -0.50 -16.89
C ARG A 15 -14.15 -0.97 -18.10
N ASP A 16 -13.09 -1.73 -17.86
CA ASP A 16 -12.20 -2.25 -18.92
C ASP A 16 -12.62 -3.65 -19.42
N GLY A 17 -13.75 -4.17 -18.93
CA GLY A 17 -14.32 -5.45 -19.30
C GLY A 17 -13.48 -6.68 -18.91
N ILE A 18 -13.83 -7.83 -19.51
CA ILE A 18 -13.20 -9.11 -19.24
C ILE A 18 -11.88 -9.23 -20.00
N ASN A 19 -10.78 -9.38 -19.25
CA ASN A 19 -9.43 -9.49 -19.77
C ASN A 19 -8.85 -10.88 -19.45
N LEU A 20 -8.21 -11.50 -20.44
CA LEU A 20 -7.50 -12.77 -20.26
C LEU A 20 -6.07 -12.50 -19.80
N ILE A 21 -5.75 -12.90 -18.57
CA ILE A 21 -4.42 -12.80 -17.98
C ILE A 21 -3.69 -14.13 -18.15
N LYS A 22 -2.53 -14.06 -18.81
CA LYS A 22 -1.65 -15.21 -19.04
C LYS A 22 -0.46 -15.18 -18.08
N PRO A 23 0.12 -16.34 -17.72
CA PRO A 23 1.36 -16.39 -16.96
C PRO A 23 2.49 -15.63 -17.66
N LYS A 24 3.34 -14.97 -16.89
CA LYS A 24 4.54 -14.30 -17.36
C LYS A 24 5.77 -14.88 -16.67
N SER A 25 6.81 -15.15 -17.46
CA SER A 25 8.13 -15.54 -16.97
C SER A 25 9.00 -14.30 -16.82
N ILE A 26 9.65 -14.17 -15.67
CA ILE A 26 10.59 -13.10 -15.38
C ILE A 26 11.90 -13.72 -14.89
N GLN A 27 13.01 -13.24 -15.42
CA GLN A 27 14.35 -13.69 -15.09
C GLN A 27 15.03 -12.71 -14.14
N PHE A 28 15.71 -13.24 -13.12
CA PHE A 28 16.40 -12.48 -12.10
C PHE A 28 17.83 -12.99 -11.95
N PRO A 29 18.82 -12.13 -11.69
CA PRO A 29 20.16 -12.58 -11.38
C PRO A 29 20.15 -13.41 -10.09
N ALA A 30 20.77 -14.59 -10.12
CA ALA A 30 20.95 -15.42 -8.95
C ALA A 30 21.91 -14.73 -7.97
N LEU A 31 21.71 -14.97 -6.67
CA LEU A 31 22.70 -14.59 -5.66
C LEU A 31 24.05 -15.26 -5.97
N ARG A 32 25.15 -14.57 -5.66
CA ARG A 32 26.53 -15.10 -5.74
C ARG A 32 26.97 -15.56 -7.15
N ASN A 33 26.47 -14.93 -8.21
CA ASN A 33 26.83 -15.22 -9.61
C ASN A 33 26.56 -16.67 -10.07
N TYR A 34 25.61 -17.38 -9.46
CA TYR A 34 25.16 -18.71 -9.92
C TYR A 34 24.31 -18.69 -11.21
N GLY A 35 24.41 -17.62 -12.02
CA GLY A 35 23.63 -17.44 -13.24
C GLY A 35 22.31 -16.71 -13.01
N THR A 36 21.25 -17.18 -13.66
CA THR A 36 19.94 -16.52 -13.72
C THR A 36 18.84 -17.48 -13.26
N ILE A 37 17.90 -16.98 -12.46
CA ILE A 37 16.72 -17.70 -11.98
C ILE A 37 15.51 -17.20 -12.75
N GLU A 38 14.68 -18.11 -13.25
CA GLU A 38 13.41 -17.77 -13.88
C GLU A 38 12.23 -18.08 -12.95
N ARG A 39 11.25 -17.17 -12.91
CA ARG A 39 9.97 -17.38 -12.22
C ARG A 39 8.82 -17.13 -13.18
N THR A 40 7.98 -18.14 -13.38
CA THR A 40 6.73 -18.06 -14.12
C THR A 40 5.56 -17.91 -13.16
N GLN A 41 4.73 -16.87 -13.32
CA GLN A 41 3.53 -16.66 -12.49
C GLN A 41 2.48 -15.83 -13.21
N LEU A 42 1.24 -15.86 -12.74
CA LEU A 42 0.26 -14.84 -13.10
C LEU A 42 0.68 -13.49 -12.50
N PRO A 43 0.65 -12.38 -13.25
CA PRO A 43 1.00 -11.06 -12.75
C PRO A 43 -0.15 -10.46 -11.90
N LEU A 44 -0.57 -11.17 -10.86
CA LEU A 44 -1.71 -10.85 -10.00
C LEU A 44 -1.33 -11.03 -8.54
N ILE A 45 -1.96 -10.26 -7.67
CA ILE A 45 -1.84 -10.40 -6.22
C ILE A 45 -3.22 -10.19 -5.58
N LEU A 46 -3.51 -10.90 -4.49
CA LEU A 46 -4.73 -10.68 -3.71
C LEU A 46 -4.67 -9.30 -3.03
N CYS A 47 -5.73 -8.51 -3.19
CA CYS A 47 -5.76 -7.10 -2.76
C CYS A 47 -6.86 -6.78 -1.73
N TRP A 48 -7.55 -7.76 -1.15
CA TRP A 48 -8.51 -7.49 -0.06
C TRP A 48 -7.80 -7.04 1.23
N ALA A 49 -6.63 -7.58 1.50
CA ALA A 49 -5.76 -7.16 2.60
C ALA A 49 -4.42 -6.71 2.02
N CYS A 50 -4.10 -5.44 2.22
CA CYS A 50 -2.89 -4.82 1.71
C CYS A 50 -2.14 -4.10 2.83
N THR A 51 -0.82 -4.00 2.71
CA THR A 51 -0.04 -3.18 3.63
C THR A 51 -0.33 -1.70 3.38
N VAL A 52 -0.24 -0.88 4.43
CA VAL A 52 -0.48 0.57 4.36
C VAL A 52 0.35 1.24 3.25
N HIS A 53 1.61 0.82 3.07
CA HIS A 53 2.47 1.33 2.01
C HIS A 53 1.93 1.08 0.60
N LYS A 54 1.30 -0.08 0.36
CA LYS A 54 0.71 -0.42 -0.95
C LYS A 54 -0.60 0.33 -1.21
N MET A 55 -1.24 0.83 -0.16
CA MET A 55 -2.48 1.59 -0.23
C MET A 55 -2.25 3.11 -0.29
N GLN A 56 -1.01 3.59 -0.27
CA GLN A 56 -0.73 5.02 -0.33
C GLN A 56 -1.25 5.60 -1.66
N GLY A 57 -2.09 6.64 -1.57
CA GLY A 57 -2.70 7.29 -2.74
C GLY A 57 -4.02 6.66 -3.19
N CYS A 58 -4.46 5.53 -2.62
CA CYS A 58 -5.78 4.99 -2.90
C CYS A 58 -6.86 5.70 -2.06
N THR A 59 -8.12 5.50 -2.43
CA THR A 59 -9.27 5.92 -1.64
C THR A 59 -10.31 4.80 -1.67
N VAL A 60 -10.81 4.41 -0.50
CA VAL A 60 -11.77 3.32 -0.32
C VAL A 60 -12.97 3.81 0.48
N ASP A 61 -14.14 3.24 0.20
CA ASP A 61 -15.37 3.56 0.93
C ASP A 61 -15.43 2.87 2.28
N HIS A 62 -14.99 1.61 2.33
CA HIS A 62 -14.99 0.80 3.55
C HIS A 62 -13.62 0.14 3.75
N ALA A 63 -13.12 0.15 4.98
CA ALA A 63 -11.93 -0.60 5.34
C ALA A 63 -11.91 -1.00 6.82
N VAL A 64 -11.30 -2.17 7.06
CA VAL A 64 -10.83 -2.55 8.39
C VAL A 64 -9.35 -2.19 8.48
N VAL A 65 -9.00 -1.36 9.46
CA VAL A 65 -7.64 -0.86 9.65
C VAL A 65 -7.11 -1.37 10.98
N TYR A 66 -6.02 -2.13 10.90
CA TYR A 66 -5.30 -2.58 12.09
C TYR A 66 -4.36 -1.48 12.59
N LEU A 67 -4.50 -1.07 13.86
CA LEU A 67 -3.68 -0.03 14.52
C LEU A 67 -2.96 -0.54 15.80
N GLY A 68 -2.65 -1.84 15.84
CA GLY A 68 -2.00 -2.45 16.99
C GLY A 68 -0.51 -2.12 17.14
N SER A 69 0.14 -2.78 18.11
CA SER A 69 1.54 -2.54 18.49
C SER A 69 2.55 -2.79 17.35
N ALA A 70 2.16 -3.63 16.37
CA ALA A 70 2.93 -3.91 15.16
C ALA A 70 2.90 -2.78 14.11
N LEU A 71 2.37 -1.59 14.40
CA LEU A 71 2.58 -0.44 13.51
C LEU A 71 4.05 0.00 13.54
N PHE A 72 4.73 -0.13 12.40
CA PHE A 72 6.19 -0.14 12.31
C PHE A 72 6.83 1.23 12.01
N ALA A 73 6.08 2.26 11.58
CA ALA A 73 6.68 3.57 11.27
C ALA A 73 5.77 4.79 11.57
N LYS A 74 6.43 5.93 11.86
CA LYS A 74 5.77 7.23 12.05
C LYS A 74 4.94 7.60 10.83
N GLY A 75 3.74 8.14 11.04
CA GLY A 75 2.83 8.54 9.96
C GLY A 75 2.05 7.40 9.28
N GLN A 76 2.36 6.12 9.51
CA GLN A 76 1.60 5.01 8.91
C GLN A 76 0.13 4.99 9.36
N ALA A 77 -0.14 5.27 10.63
CA ALA A 77 -1.52 5.36 11.13
C ALA A 77 -2.33 6.41 10.36
N TYR A 78 -1.74 7.59 10.14
CA TYR A 78 -2.35 8.65 9.35
C TYR A 78 -2.59 8.21 7.89
N VAL A 79 -1.59 7.59 7.25
CA VAL A 79 -1.75 7.12 5.87
C VAL A 79 -2.90 6.11 5.78
N ALA A 80 -2.97 5.14 6.71
CA ALA A 80 -4.02 4.13 6.73
C ALA A 80 -5.42 4.73 6.93
N LEU A 81 -5.58 5.58 7.95
CA LEU A 81 -6.86 6.22 8.27
C LEU A 81 -7.34 7.16 7.17
N SER A 82 -6.42 7.93 6.56
CA SER A 82 -6.76 8.87 5.48
C SER A 82 -7.14 8.21 4.16
N ARG A 83 -7.10 6.87 4.05
CA ARG A 83 -7.58 6.17 2.84
C ARG A 83 -9.09 6.00 2.82
N VAL A 84 -9.76 6.03 3.99
CA VAL A 84 -11.20 5.81 4.11
C VAL A 84 -11.94 7.14 4.02
N ARG A 85 -12.98 7.21 3.17
CA ARG A 85 -13.71 8.47 2.89
C ARG A 85 -14.55 8.97 4.07
N SER A 86 -15.11 8.07 4.86
CA SER A 86 -16.03 8.39 5.95
C SER A 86 -15.71 7.60 7.21
N LEU A 87 -16.09 8.15 8.36
CA LEU A 87 -15.96 7.46 9.64
C LEU A 87 -16.88 6.23 9.71
N ASP A 88 -18.07 6.28 9.10
CA ASP A 88 -18.99 5.14 9.03
C ASP A 88 -18.41 3.97 8.23
N GLY A 89 -17.53 4.25 7.28
CA GLY A 89 -16.82 3.24 6.50
C GLY A 89 -15.58 2.66 7.18
N LEU A 90 -15.17 3.20 8.33
CA LEU A 90 -13.94 2.86 9.00
C LEU A 90 -14.21 1.95 10.20
N ARG A 91 -13.57 0.77 10.19
CA ARG A 91 -13.46 -0.08 11.38
C ARG A 91 -12.01 -0.16 11.81
N ILE A 92 -11.73 0.15 13.08
CA ILE A 92 -10.39 0.03 13.65
C ILE A 92 -10.31 -1.26 14.44
N GLU A 93 -9.28 -2.07 14.16
CA GLU A 93 -8.93 -3.25 14.95
C GLU A 93 -7.62 -3.02 15.66
N GLU A 94 -7.58 -3.38 16.95
CA GLU A 94 -6.49 -3.12 17.88
C GLU A 94 -6.03 -1.65 17.88
N LEU A 95 -6.36 -0.89 18.93
CA LEU A 95 -5.97 0.51 19.02
C LEU A 95 -4.87 0.67 20.06
N ASP A 96 -3.62 0.79 19.60
CA ASP A 96 -2.53 1.28 20.44
C ASP A 96 -2.44 2.81 20.33
N CYS A 97 -3.14 3.50 21.25
CA CYS A 97 -3.16 4.97 21.30
C CYS A 97 -1.76 5.60 21.37
N SER A 98 -0.76 4.89 21.90
CA SER A 98 0.62 5.40 21.98
C SER A 98 1.23 5.67 20.60
N LYS A 99 0.71 5.04 19.53
CA LYS A 99 1.16 5.26 18.15
C LYS A 99 0.56 6.52 17.52
N LEU A 100 -0.57 6.98 18.03
CA LEU A 100 -1.24 8.21 17.59
C LEU A 100 -0.80 9.42 18.43
N THR A 101 -0.69 9.23 19.74
CA THR A 101 -0.46 10.31 20.73
C THR A 101 0.89 10.22 21.42
N GLY A 102 1.78 9.33 20.98
CA GLY A 102 3.12 9.18 21.54
C GLY A 102 3.97 10.45 21.36
N LYS A 103 5.07 10.55 22.12
CA LYS A 103 5.94 11.75 22.18
C LYS A 103 6.51 12.22 20.83
N THR A 104 6.54 11.38 19.80
CA THR A 104 6.99 11.76 18.46
C THR A 104 6.16 11.06 17.38
N PRO A 105 4.89 11.46 17.19
CA PRO A 105 3.96 10.77 16.28
C PRO A 105 4.23 11.11 14.80
N CYS A 106 4.94 12.22 14.56
CA CYS A 106 5.29 12.75 13.26
C CYS A 106 6.81 13.03 13.14
N ASN A 107 7.28 13.27 11.93
CA ASN A 107 8.66 13.69 11.68
C ASN A 107 8.80 15.20 11.98
N GLU A 108 9.71 15.56 12.88
CA GLU A 108 9.93 16.95 13.32
C GLU A 108 10.43 17.86 12.18
N ASP A 109 11.25 17.33 11.27
CA ASP A 109 11.77 18.12 10.15
C ASP A 109 10.64 18.45 9.16
N ALA A 110 9.72 17.52 8.95
CA ALA A 110 8.52 17.75 8.14
C ALA A 110 7.61 18.81 8.76
N MET A 111 7.51 18.86 10.09
CA MET A 111 6.73 19.89 10.80
C MET A 111 7.38 21.26 10.70
N LYS A 112 8.71 21.36 10.87
CA LYS A 112 9.47 22.61 10.70
C LYS A 112 9.31 23.15 9.28
N GLU A 113 9.37 22.27 8.28
CA GLU A 113 9.19 22.66 6.88
C GLU A 113 7.76 23.11 6.58
N MET A 114 6.75 22.40 7.11
CA MET A 114 5.35 22.81 6.98
C MET A 114 5.10 24.19 7.61
N GLU A 115 5.72 24.48 8.75
CA GLU A 115 5.63 25.79 9.40
C GLU A 115 6.33 26.89 8.57
N ARG A 116 7.53 26.59 8.03
CA ARG A 116 8.23 27.49 7.09
C ARG A 116 7.35 27.83 5.88
N MET A 117 6.66 26.85 5.31
CA MET A 117 5.75 27.06 4.17
C MET A 117 4.52 27.90 4.52
N ARG A 118 3.97 27.77 5.73
CA ARG A 118 2.83 28.60 6.18
C ARG A 118 3.20 30.09 6.29
N GLN A 119 4.45 30.38 6.64
CA GLN A 119 4.96 31.74 6.79
C GLN A 119 5.29 32.44 5.47
N LEU A 120 5.44 31.69 4.37
CA LEU A 120 5.76 32.25 3.05
C LEU A 120 4.59 32.99 2.39
N GLY A 121 3.37 32.88 2.92
CA GLY A 121 2.17 33.39 2.26
C GLY A 121 1.89 32.71 0.91
N PRO A 122 0.71 32.90 0.32
CA PRO A 122 0.47 32.45 -1.05
C PRO A 122 1.44 33.18 -2.01
N PRO A 123 1.97 32.52 -3.05
CA PRO A 123 2.71 33.21 -4.09
C PRO A 123 1.82 34.33 -4.67
N ALA A 124 2.41 35.52 -4.86
CA ALA A 124 1.73 36.63 -5.49
C ALA A 124 1.17 36.19 -6.86
N PRO A 125 -0.06 36.61 -7.22
CA PRO A 125 -0.75 36.19 -8.44
C PRO A 125 -0.01 36.57 -9.72
#